data_AF-A0AAV4H0N1-F1
#
_entry.id   AF-A0AAV4H0N1-F1
#
_cell.length_a   1.000
_cell.length_b   1.000
_cell.length_c   1.000
_cell.angle_alpha   90.00
_cell.angle_beta   90.00
_cell.angle_gamma   90.00
#
_symmetry.space_group_name_H-M   'P 1'
#
loop_
_entity.id
_entity.type
_entity.pdbx_description
1 polymer ?
#
loop_
_entity_poly.entity_id
_entity_poly.type
_entity_poly.pdbx_seq_one_letter_code
_entity_poly.pdbx_strand_id
1 'polypeptide(L)'
;MNKYEFDACLLEVGRKAKENIDITRAFARFIEKIEDQRDILINNSEDHFVKPLENFRKENIGAAKEEKKNFDKQTTKFCQSQERYLNMKPAKINDSILQEADTQVEFEKKAFYTASMKYVLKLQEVQERKKFEFVEILLSYMLSWVTFYHQGYVDLEDFMSYDYDLRQLLQKTRENFEYTRDEAQTLMGKMLNENKGLKPQDQSGTMKGFTRQGYLYLMEKKTLGTTSWTNPEKYTLETCVRRASDTIEKRFCFDVTVKEKHGDQTFSMGDGAATFPGNILKSPLRYQQQRERTMPMTFQALSDDDRRMWLDAMDGKEPVRLFLYICILI
;
A
#
# COMPACT_ATOMS: atom_id res chain seq x y z
N MET A 1 23.83 19.49 3.32
CA MET A 1 23.37 18.17 3.80
C MET A 1 24.47 17.16 3.51
N ASN A 2 25.12 16.62 4.54
CA ASN A 2 26.19 15.63 4.37
C ASN A 2 25.60 14.22 4.15
N LYS A 3 26.44 13.26 3.72
CA LYS A 3 26.01 11.87 3.42
C LYS A 3 25.29 11.21 4.62
N TYR A 4 25.75 11.46 5.84
CA TYR A 4 25.18 10.89 7.05
C TYR A 4 23.77 11.43 7.36
N GLU A 5 23.52 12.71 7.11
CA GLU A 5 22.18 13.32 7.25
C GLU A 5 21.18 12.77 6.25
N PHE A 6 21.63 12.47 5.02
CA PHE A 6 20.80 11.87 3.98
C PHE A 6 20.46 10.41 4.29
N ASP A 7 21.44 9.61 4.70
CA ASP A 7 21.23 8.21 5.09
C ASP A 7 20.30 8.09 6.33
N ALA A 8 20.42 9.01 7.29
CA ALA A 8 19.51 9.10 8.43
C ALA A 8 18.07 9.43 8.00
N CYS A 9 17.90 10.33 7.02
CA CYS A 9 16.59 10.67 6.48
C CYS A 9 15.93 9.48 5.76
N LEU A 10 16.71 8.74 4.95
CA LEU A 10 16.20 7.55 4.26
C LEU A 10 15.80 6.43 5.22
N LEU A 11 16.58 6.21 6.29
CA LEU A 11 16.22 5.26 7.35
C LEU A 11 14.92 5.65 8.06
N GLU A 12 14.70 6.94 8.29
CA GLU A 12 13.47 7.46 8.90
C GLU A 12 12.25 7.25 7.98
N VAL A 13 12.41 7.52 6.68
CA VAL A 13 11.37 7.28 5.66
C VAL A 13 11.04 5.79 5.57
N GLY A 14 12.05 4.91 5.55
CA GLY A 14 11.86 3.46 5.53
C GLY A 14 11.15 2.94 6.78
N ARG A 15 11.45 3.50 7.96
CA ARG A 15 10.78 3.13 9.23
C ARG A 15 9.30 3.49 9.22
N LYS A 16 8.96 4.72 8.80
CA LYS A 16 7.57 5.18 8.70
C LYS A 16 6.76 4.40 7.67
N ALA A 17 7.38 4.01 6.56
CA ALA A 17 6.74 3.14 5.57
C ALA A 17 6.42 1.75 6.15
N LYS A 18 7.33 1.15 6.93
CA LYS A 18 7.10 -0.13 7.60
C LYS A 18 5.97 -0.06 8.63
N GLU A 19 5.96 1.00 9.43
CA GLU A 19 4.91 1.25 10.43
C GLU A 19 3.51 1.35 9.80
N ASN A 20 3.37 2.08 8.68
CA ASN A 20 2.10 2.16 7.94
C ASN A 20 1.63 0.80 7.37
N ILE A 21 2.57 -0.02 6.91
CA ILE A 21 2.27 -1.38 6.43
C ILE A 21 1.77 -2.26 7.59
N ASP A 22 2.42 -2.17 8.75
CA ASP A 22 2.04 -2.95 9.93
C ASP A 22 0.66 -2.54 10.46
N ILE A 23 0.33 -1.24 10.44
CA ILE A 23 -1.01 -0.73 10.77
C ILE A 23 -2.07 -1.29 9.84
N THR A 24 -1.84 -1.19 8.53
CA THR A 24 -2.79 -1.69 7.53
C THR A 24 -3.02 -3.19 7.69
N ARG A 25 -1.96 -3.95 8.00
CA ARG A 25 -2.05 -5.39 8.24
C ARG A 25 -2.86 -5.71 9.50
N ALA A 26 -2.77 -4.89 10.55
CA ALA A 26 -3.56 -5.07 11.77
C ALA A 26 -5.06 -4.90 11.51
N PHE A 27 -5.46 -3.86 10.77
CA PHE A 27 -6.86 -3.68 10.36
C PHE A 27 -7.35 -4.82 9.46
N ALA A 28 -6.54 -5.24 8.49
CA ALA A 28 -6.91 -6.34 7.60
C ALA A 28 -7.19 -7.63 8.37
N ARG A 29 -6.33 -8.00 9.33
CA ARG A 29 -6.55 -9.18 10.18
C ARG A 29 -7.81 -9.08 11.03
N PHE A 30 -8.11 -7.89 11.56
CA PHE A 30 -9.34 -7.70 12.34
C PHE A 30 -10.59 -7.86 11.46
N ILE A 31 -10.60 -7.28 10.26
CA ILE A 31 -11.70 -7.44 9.30
C ILE A 31 -11.85 -8.90 8.90
N GLU A 32 -10.75 -9.60 8.61
CA GLU A 32 -10.74 -11.02 8.25
C GLU A 32 -11.41 -11.87 9.34
N LYS A 33 -11.07 -11.65 10.62
CA LYS A 33 -11.75 -12.33 11.74
C LYS A 33 -13.27 -12.10 11.76
N ILE A 34 -13.73 -10.87 11.57
CA ILE A 34 -15.16 -10.56 11.56
C ILE A 34 -15.88 -11.23 10.39
N GLU A 35 -15.24 -11.26 9.22
CA GLU A 35 -15.80 -11.92 8.03
C GLU A 35 -15.79 -13.44 8.20
N ASP A 36 -14.78 -14.05 8.83
CA ASP A 36 -14.80 -15.48 9.18
C ASP A 36 -16.02 -15.81 10.06
N GLN A 37 -16.34 -14.98 11.05
CA GLN A 37 -17.53 -15.17 11.88
C GLN A 37 -18.83 -14.99 11.09
N ARG A 38 -18.85 -14.07 10.13
CA ARG A 38 -20.02 -13.87 9.25
C ARG A 38 -20.23 -15.09 8.37
N ASP A 39 -19.17 -15.64 7.80
CA ASP A 39 -19.24 -16.85 6.97
C ASP A 39 -19.75 -18.04 7.78
N ILE A 40 -19.31 -18.20 9.03
CA ILE A 40 -19.85 -19.21 9.95
C ILE A 40 -21.36 -19.01 10.16
N LEU A 41 -21.82 -17.77 10.43
CA LEU A 41 -23.25 -17.47 10.60
C LEU A 41 -24.05 -17.81 9.34
N ILE A 42 -23.55 -17.41 8.16
CA ILE A 42 -24.23 -17.65 6.87
C ILE A 42 -24.31 -19.15 6.59
N ASN A 43 -23.19 -19.87 6.71
CA ASN A 43 -23.15 -21.31 6.49
C ASN A 43 -24.06 -22.07 7.47
N ASN A 44 -24.04 -21.71 8.75
CA ASN A 44 -24.94 -22.30 9.75
C ASN A 44 -26.42 -21.98 9.48
N SER A 45 -26.73 -20.82 8.89
CA SER A 45 -28.12 -20.44 8.57
C SER A 45 -28.73 -21.32 7.49
N GLU A 46 -27.93 -21.76 6.51
CA GLU A 46 -28.39 -22.66 5.47
C GLU A 46 -28.83 -24.01 6.08
N ASP A 47 -28.00 -24.57 6.96
CA ASP A 47 -28.22 -25.89 7.56
C ASP A 47 -29.22 -25.90 8.72
N HIS A 48 -29.26 -24.84 9.52
CA HIS A 48 -30.08 -24.79 10.73
C HIS A 48 -31.38 -23.98 10.59
N PHE A 49 -31.53 -23.20 9.51
CA PHE A 49 -32.72 -22.39 9.28
C PHE A 49 -33.38 -22.68 7.94
N VAL A 50 -32.68 -22.51 6.82
CA VAL A 50 -33.26 -22.64 5.48
C VAL A 50 -33.69 -24.08 5.21
N LYS A 51 -32.76 -25.05 5.28
CA LYS A 51 -33.05 -26.47 5.02
C LYS A 51 -34.14 -27.05 5.94
N PRO A 52 -34.13 -26.80 7.27
CA PRO A 52 -35.20 -27.28 8.14
C PRO A 52 -36.58 -26.72 7.80
N LEU A 53 -36.69 -25.42 7.45
CA LEU A 53 -37.96 -24.84 7.00
C LEU A 53 -38.42 -25.43 5.66
N GLU A 54 -37.49 -25.66 4.74
CA GLU A 54 -37.79 -26.33 3.48
C GLU A 54 -38.28 -27.76 3.69
N ASN A 55 -37.62 -28.51 4.56
CA ASN A 55 -37.99 -29.88 4.90
C ASN A 55 -39.36 -29.91 5.57
N PHE A 56 -39.63 -29.03 6.55
CA PHE A 56 -40.95 -28.89 7.15
C PHE A 56 -42.03 -28.60 6.10
N ARG A 57 -41.76 -27.71 5.15
CA ARG A 57 -42.68 -27.40 4.04
C ARG A 57 -42.91 -28.61 3.14
N LYS A 58 -41.85 -29.33 2.75
CA LYS A 58 -41.93 -30.45 1.79
C LYS A 58 -42.57 -31.68 2.44
N GLU A 59 -42.14 -32.04 3.64
CA GLU A 59 -42.52 -33.30 4.30
C GLU A 59 -43.84 -33.14 5.05
N ASN A 60 -43.97 -32.14 5.92
CA ASN A 60 -45.18 -32.00 6.75
C ASN A 60 -46.33 -31.37 5.96
N ILE A 61 -46.12 -30.19 5.36
CA ILE A 61 -47.17 -29.51 4.59
C ILE A 61 -47.48 -30.26 3.27
N GLY A 62 -46.46 -30.84 2.63
CA GLY A 62 -46.65 -31.67 1.44
C GLY A 62 -47.46 -32.93 1.72
N ALA A 63 -47.17 -33.66 2.80
CA ALA A 63 -47.95 -34.85 3.17
C ALA A 63 -49.42 -34.50 3.48
N ALA A 64 -49.69 -33.39 4.19
CA ALA A 64 -51.05 -32.93 4.44
C ALA A 64 -51.81 -32.60 3.15
N LYS A 65 -51.13 -32.01 2.16
CA LYS A 65 -51.72 -31.73 0.84
C LYS A 65 -52.06 -33.02 0.08
N GLU A 66 -51.21 -34.05 0.15
CA GLU A 66 -51.49 -35.31 -0.52
C GLU A 66 -52.64 -36.07 0.15
N GLU A 67 -52.71 -36.11 1.48
CA GLU A 67 -53.86 -36.68 2.20
C GLU A 67 -55.16 -35.93 1.90
N LYS A 68 -55.11 -34.58 1.79
CA LYS A 68 -56.25 -33.78 1.33
C LYS A 68 -56.72 -34.21 -0.06
N LYS A 69 -55.79 -34.35 -1.00
CA LYS A 69 -56.11 -34.78 -2.37
C LYS A 69 -56.74 -36.18 -2.41
N ASN A 70 -56.24 -37.10 -1.58
CA ASN A 70 -56.84 -38.43 -1.45
C ASN A 70 -58.25 -38.34 -0.84
N PHE A 71 -58.45 -37.56 0.22
CA PHE A 71 -59.75 -37.28 0.80
C PHE A 71 -60.74 -36.70 -0.22
N ASP A 72 -60.35 -35.68 -0.98
CA ASP A 72 -61.18 -35.06 -2.01
C ASP A 72 -61.58 -36.09 -3.10
N LYS A 73 -60.64 -36.96 -3.49
CA LYS A 73 -60.87 -38.07 -4.44
C LYS A 73 -61.89 -39.10 -3.93
N GLN A 74 -61.72 -39.58 -2.69
CA GLN A 74 -62.67 -40.56 -2.13
C GLN A 74 -64.05 -39.94 -1.87
N THR A 75 -64.09 -38.66 -1.48
CA THR A 75 -65.35 -37.90 -1.35
C THR A 75 -66.11 -37.89 -2.67
N THR A 76 -65.43 -37.56 -3.77
CA THR A 76 -66.03 -37.56 -5.11
C THR A 76 -66.60 -38.94 -5.48
N LYS A 77 -65.85 -40.02 -5.25
CA LYS A 77 -66.31 -41.39 -5.55
C LYS A 77 -67.52 -41.80 -4.72
N PHE A 78 -67.52 -41.46 -3.43
CA PHE A 78 -68.63 -41.77 -2.53
C PHE A 78 -69.90 -41.01 -2.92
N CYS A 79 -69.81 -39.71 -3.21
CA CYS A 79 -70.95 -38.94 -3.73
C CYS A 79 -71.47 -39.52 -5.05
N GLN A 80 -70.58 -39.88 -5.97
CA GLN A 80 -70.96 -40.52 -7.24
C GLN A 80 -71.59 -41.91 -7.08
N SER A 81 -71.19 -42.70 -6.08
CA SER A 81 -71.84 -43.99 -5.81
C SER A 81 -73.25 -43.79 -5.22
N GLN A 82 -73.42 -42.81 -4.33
CA GLN A 82 -74.73 -42.43 -3.81
C GLN A 82 -75.67 -41.93 -4.91
N GLU A 83 -75.21 -41.04 -5.79
CA GLU A 83 -76.01 -40.55 -6.92
C GLU A 83 -76.43 -41.69 -7.85
N ARG A 84 -75.53 -42.62 -8.16
CA ARG A 84 -75.85 -43.79 -8.99
C ARG A 84 -76.88 -44.69 -8.32
N TYR A 85 -76.75 -44.92 -7.02
CA TYR A 85 -77.70 -45.70 -6.23
C TYR A 85 -79.10 -45.09 -6.23
N LEU A 86 -79.20 -43.78 -5.97
CA LEU A 86 -80.47 -43.06 -5.92
C LEU A 86 -81.16 -42.94 -7.29
N ASN A 87 -80.41 -42.93 -8.38
CA ASN A 87 -80.92 -42.79 -9.74
C ASN A 87 -81.25 -44.13 -10.43
N MET A 88 -81.26 -45.25 -9.70
CA MET A 88 -81.61 -46.55 -10.27
C MET A 88 -83.07 -46.60 -10.73
N LYS A 89 -83.32 -47.09 -11.95
CA LYS A 89 -84.67 -47.16 -12.53
C LYS A 89 -85.38 -48.43 -12.03
N PRO A 90 -86.58 -48.35 -11.41
CA PRO A 90 -87.28 -49.51 -10.85
C PRO A 90 -87.45 -50.69 -11.82
N ALA A 91 -87.69 -50.40 -13.10
CA ALA A 91 -87.86 -51.41 -14.15
C ALA A 91 -86.59 -52.25 -14.47
N LYS A 92 -85.41 -51.85 -13.96
CA LYS A 92 -84.13 -52.56 -14.15
C LYS A 92 -83.57 -53.14 -12.85
N ILE A 93 -84.27 -53.00 -11.73
CA ILE A 93 -83.80 -53.46 -10.42
C ILE A 93 -84.18 -54.93 -10.24
N ASN A 94 -83.19 -55.74 -9.87
CA ASN A 94 -83.38 -57.07 -9.30
C ASN A 94 -82.49 -57.18 -8.05
N ASP A 95 -82.71 -58.22 -7.24
CA ASP A 95 -82.01 -58.37 -5.95
C ASP A 95 -80.48 -58.38 -6.10
N SER A 96 -79.95 -59.00 -7.17
CA SER A 96 -78.50 -59.06 -7.42
C SER A 96 -77.91 -57.69 -7.71
N ILE A 97 -78.57 -56.89 -8.57
CA ILE A 97 -78.12 -55.55 -8.94
C ILE A 97 -78.21 -54.61 -7.74
N LEU A 98 -79.27 -54.74 -6.93
CA LEU A 98 -79.43 -53.96 -5.71
C LEU A 98 -78.33 -54.28 -4.69
N GLN A 99 -78.05 -55.57 -4.47
CA GLN A 99 -77.00 -56.03 -3.57
C GLN A 99 -75.59 -55.56 -4.00
N GLU A 100 -75.31 -55.55 -5.31
CA GLU A 100 -74.06 -55.02 -5.84
C GLU A 100 -73.93 -53.51 -5.58
N ALA A 101 -75.01 -52.76 -5.82
CA ALA A 101 -75.05 -51.32 -5.56
C ALA A 101 -74.88 -51.00 -4.07
N ASP A 102 -75.53 -51.74 -3.17
CA ASP A 102 -75.37 -51.63 -1.71
C ASP A 102 -73.92 -51.88 -1.30
N THR A 103 -73.33 -52.97 -1.81
CA THR A 103 -71.94 -53.33 -1.53
C THR A 103 -70.96 -52.26 -2.00
N GLN A 104 -71.19 -51.68 -3.18
CA GLN A 104 -70.36 -50.62 -3.72
C GLN A 104 -70.47 -49.32 -2.90
N VAL A 105 -71.68 -48.94 -2.47
CA VAL A 105 -71.89 -47.75 -1.62
C VAL A 105 -71.19 -47.93 -0.28
N GLU A 106 -71.33 -49.09 0.37
CA GLU A 106 -70.65 -49.34 1.65
C GLU A 106 -69.12 -49.42 1.50
N PHE A 107 -68.62 -49.96 0.39
CA PHE A 107 -67.17 -49.95 0.09
C PHE A 107 -66.63 -48.52 -0.04
N GLU A 108 -67.27 -47.67 -0.85
CA GLU A 108 -66.84 -46.28 -1.05
C GLU A 108 -67.03 -45.44 0.21
N LYS A 109 -68.08 -45.70 1.00
CA LYS A 109 -68.30 -45.08 2.31
C LYS A 109 -67.14 -45.36 3.26
N LYS A 110 -66.71 -46.62 3.35
CA LYS A 110 -65.56 -47.01 4.19
C LYS A 110 -64.27 -46.34 3.71
N ALA A 111 -64.05 -46.27 2.40
CA ALA A 111 -62.89 -45.57 1.83
C ALA A 111 -62.90 -44.07 2.15
N PHE A 112 -64.06 -43.40 2.01
CA PHE A 112 -64.27 -42.01 2.37
C PHE A 112 -63.95 -41.75 3.85
N TYR A 113 -64.55 -42.50 4.78
CA TYR A 113 -64.30 -42.32 6.22
C TYR A 113 -62.83 -42.57 6.58
N THR A 114 -62.19 -43.56 5.95
CA THR A 114 -60.77 -43.82 6.18
C THR A 114 -59.91 -42.65 5.72
N ALA A 115 -60.17 -42.10 4.52
CA ALA A 115 -59.45 -40.95 4.01
C ALA A 115 -59.72 -39.68 4.82
N SER A 116 -60.95 -39.47 5.29
CA SER A 116 -61.30 -38.31 6.11
C SER A 116 -60.56 -38.33 7.45
N MET A 117 -60.52 -39.48 8.13
CA MET A 117 -59.81 -39.61 9.41
C MET A 117 -58.30 -39.45 9.25
N LYS A 118 -57.71 -40.01 8.18
CA LYS A 118 -56.29 -39.80 7.86
C LYS A 118 -55.96 -38.34 7.61
N TYR A 119 -56.80 -37.63 6.86
CA TYR A 119 -56.60 -36.22 6.59
C TYR A 119 -56.72 -35.37 7.87
N VAL A 120 -57.74 -35.60 8.70
CA VAL A 120 -57.90 -34.90 10.00
C VAL A 120 -56.71 -35.16 10.93
N LEU A 121 -56.26 -36.41 11.04
CA LEU A 121 -55.08 -36.77 11.82
C LEU A 121 -53.83 -36.03 11.32
N LYS A 122 -53.60 -36.02 10.00
CA LYS A 122 -52.44 -35.32 9.41
C LYS A 122 -52.51 -33.81 9.62
N LEU A 123 -53.71 -33.20 9.57
CA LEU A 123 -53.88 -31.78 9.91
C LEU A 123 -53.51 -31.52 11.37
N GLN A 124 -53.97 -32.35 12.29
CA GLN A 124 -53.65 -32.22 13.72
C GLN A 124 -52.14 -32.38 13.95
N GLU A 125 -51.49 -33.36 13.33
CA GLU A 125 -50.03 -33.53 13.40
C GLU A 125 -49.28 -32.27 12.95
N VAL A 126 -49.66 -31.68 11.81
CA VAL A 126 -49.02 -30.44 11.31
C VAL A 126 -49.22 -29.27 12.27
N GLN A 127 -50.43 -29.13 12.84
CA GLN A 127 -50.72 -28.07 13.81
C GLN A 127 -49.88 -28.21 15.08
N GLU A 128 -49.72 -29.43 15.60
CA GLU A 128 -48.89 -29.66 16.77
C GLU A 128 -47.40 -29.50 16.46
N ARG A 129 -46.92 -30.03 15.33
CA ARG A 129 -45.52 -29.87 14.88
C ARG A 129 -45.11 -28.41 14.72
N LYS A 130 -46.00 -27.58 14.16
CA LYS A 130 -45.74 -26.14 14.02
C LYS A 130 -45.44 -25.46 15.37
N LYS A 131 -46.00 -25.93 16.48
CA LYS A 131 -45.80 -25.29 17.79
C LYS A 131 -44.39 -25.51 18.36
N PHE A 132 -43.74 -26.62 18.03
CA PHE A 132 -42.40 -26.91 18.54
C PHE A 132 -41.34 -26.84 17.44
N GLU A 133 -41.50 -27.57 16.34
CA GLU A 133 -40.46 -27.72 15.30
C GLU A 133 -40.12 -26.38 14.64
N PHE A 134 -41.13 -25.55 14.33
CA PHE A 134 -40.90 -24.20 13.79
C PHE A 134 -40.25 -23.26 14.82
N VAL A 135 -40.63 -23.38 16.09
CA VAL A 135 -40.09 -22.55 17.17
C VAL A 135 -38.65 -22.92 17.48
N GLU A 136 -38.31 -24.22 17.45
CA GLU A 136 -36.95 -24.72 17.59
C GLU A 136 -36.05 -24.20 16.47
N ILE A 137 -36.51 -24.21 15.21
CA ILE A 137 -35.76 -23.64 14.07
C ILE A 137 -35.47 -22.15 14.30
N LEU A 138 -36.48 -21.36 14.72
CA LEU A 138 -36.29 -19.96 15.02
C LEU A 138 -35.32 -19.73 16.19
N LEU A 139 -35.43 -20.52 17.25
CA LEU A 139 -34.56 -20.44 18.41
C LEU A 139 -33.10 -20.70 18.03
N SER A 140 -32.84 -21.77 17.27
CA SER A 140 -31.48 -22.10 16.78
C SER A 140 -30.89 -21.00 15.89
N TYR A 141 -31.71 -20.35 15.06
CA TYR A 141 -31.27 -19.22 14.25
C TYR A 141 -30.93 -18.00 15.10
N MET A 142 -31.77 -17.67 16.09
CA MET A 142 -31.51 -16.57 17.02
C MET A 142 -30.24 -16.80 17.85
N LEU A 143 -30.00 -18.04 18.29
CA LEU A 143 -28.76 -18.41 18.97
C LEU A 143 -27.54 -18.19 18.08
N SER A 144 -27.62 -18.53 16.79
CA SER A 144 -26.53 -18.30 15.83
C SER A 144 -26.18 -16.81 15.72
N TRP A 145 -27.19 -15.92 15.70
CA TRP A 145 -26.98 -14.46 15.74
C TRP A 145 -26.34 -13.99 17.05
N VAL A 146 -26.83 -14.47 18.19
CA VAL A 146 -26.27 -14.10 19.50
C VAL A 146 -24.80 -14.53 19.58
N THR A 147 -24.47 -15.73 19.10
CA THR A 147 -23.08 -16.22 19.01
C THR A 147 -22.23 -15.33 18.10
N PHE A 148 -22.72 -14.96 16.91
CA PHE A 148 -22.02 -14.06 16.00
C PHE A 148 -21.69 -12.70 16.65
N TYR A 149 -22.68 -12.06 17.29
CA TYR A 149 -22.46 -10.79 17.97
C TYR A 149 -21.51 -10.91 19.17
N HIS A 150 -21.64 -11.98 19.95
CA HIS A 150 -20.74 -12.24 21.06
C HIS A 150 -19.30 -12.40 20.59
N GLN A 151 -19.08 -13.23 19.56
CA GLN A 151 -17.73 -13.46 19.02
C GLN A 151 -17.15 -12.19 18.39
N GLY A 152 -17.96 -11.42 17.64
CA GLY A 152 -17.52 -10.14 17.09
C GLY A 152 -17.17 -9.11 18.17
N TYR A 153 -17.83 -9.13 19.33
CA TYR A 153 -17.45 -8.30 20.47
C TYR A 153 -16.11 -8.75 21.08
N VAL A 154 -15.91 -10.06 21.27
CA VAL A 154 -14.64 -10.61 21.78
C VAL A 154 -13.48 -10.21 20.85
N ASP A 155 -13.66 -10.34 19.54
CA ASP A 155 -12.64 -9.93 18.57
C ASP A 155 -12.40 -8.41 18.56
N LEU A 156 -13.43 -7.60 18.81
CA LEU A 156 -13.30 -6.15 18.96
C LEU A 156 -12.52 -5.78 20.22
N GLU A 157 -12.78 -6.45 21.34
CA GLU A 157 -12.08 -6.21 22.61
C GLU A 157 -10.58 -6.44 22.45
N ASP A 158 -10.18 -7.52 21.78
CA ASP A 158 -8.78 -7.79 21.42
C ASP A 158 -8.18 -6.64 20.57
N PHE A 159 -8.96 -6.10 19.63
CA PHE A 159 -8.53 -5.01 18.76
C PHE A 159 -8.43 -3.65 19.50
N MET A 160 -9.27 -3.41 20.52
CA MET A 160 -9.29 -2.15 21.26
C MET A 160 -7.95 -1.85 21.96
N SER A 161 -7.21 -2.87 22.40
CA SER A 161 -5.87 -2.65 22.96
C SER A 161 -4.91 -2.05 21.92
N TYR A 162 -5.01 -2.49 20.66
CA TYR A 162 -4.20 -1.96 19.57
C TYR A 162 -4.67 -0.56 19.13
N ASP A 163 -5.98 -0.33 19.09
CA ASP A 163 -6.58 0.98 18.77
C ASP A 163 -6.08 2.09 19.71
N TYR A 164 -5.98 1.80 21.01
CA TYR A 164 -5.48 2.78 21.98
C TYR A 164 -4.05 3.25 21.65
N ASP A 165 -3.12 2.30 21.45
CA ASP A 165 -1.73 2.61 21.13
C ASP A 165 -1.61 3.34 19.77
N LEU A 166 -2.41 2.92 18.78
CA LEU A 166 -2.46 3.54 17.47
C LEU A 166 -2.91 5.01 17.55
N ARG A 167 -3.92 5.32 18.40
CA ARG A 167 -4.36 6.71 18.61
C ARG A 167 -3.25 7.59 19.18
N GLN A 168 -2.49 7.07 20.15
CA GLN A 168 -1.35 7.79 20.73
C GLN A 168 -0.26 8.04 19.67
N LEU A 169 0.06 7.02 18.87
CA LEU A 169 1.02 7.14 17.77
C LEU A 169 0.60 8.20 16.76
N LEU A 170 -0.67 8.20 16.34
CA LEU A 170 -1.21 9.17 15.38
C LEU A 170 -1.17 10.60 15.93
N GLN A 171 -1.52 10.76 17.21
CA GLN A 171 -1.47 12.07 17.87
C GLN A 171 -0.04 12.60 17.90
N LYS A 172 0.92 11.78 18.35
CA LYS A 172 2.34 12.16 18.37
C LYS A 172 2.88 12.45 16.97
N THR A 173 2.47 11.68 15.97
CA THR A 173 2.86 11.89 14.57
C THR A 173 2.36 13.22 14.04
N ARG A 174 1.12 13.60 14.39
CA ARG A 174 0.54 14.91 14.05
C ARG A 174 1.29 16.05 14.73
N GLU A 175 1.53 15.96 16.03
CA GLU A 175 2.27 16.98 16.79
C GLU A 175 3.69 17.18 16.23
N ASN A 176 4.39 16.09 15.94
CA ASN A 176 5.70 16.14 15.30
C ASN A 176 5.63 16.83 13.93
N PHE A 177 4.65 16.48 13.09
CA PHE A 177 4.49 17.11 11.78
C PHE A 177 4.27 18.63 11.91
N GLU A 178 3.36 19.05 12.78
CA GLU A 178 3.07 20.48 12.99
C GLU A 178 4.32 21.22 13.47
N TYR A 179 5.05 20.67 14.44
CA TYR A 179 6.31 21.24 14.94
C TYR A 179 7.36 21.37 13.82
N THR A 180 7.61 20.28 13.08
CA THR A 180 8.65 20.29 12.02
C THR A 180 8.26 21.23 10.87
N ARG A 181 6.97 21.34 10.55
CA ARG A 181 6.45 22.29 9.56
C ARG A 181 6.71 23.72 9.99
N ASP A 182 6.43 24.06 11.24
CA ASP A 182 6.60 25.42 11.77
C ASP A 182 8.08 25.82 11.84
N GLU A 183 8.96 24.88 12.21
CA GLU A 183 10.42 25.09 12.12
C GLU A 183 10.88 25.33 10.67
N ALA A 184 10.39 24.52 9.72
CA ALA A 184 10.70 24.68 8.31
C ALA A 184 10.20 26.03 7.75
N GLN A 185 8.99 26.46 8.13
CA GLN A 185 8.45 27.76 7.77
C GLN A 185 9.26 28.91 8.36
N THR A 186 9.69 28.78 9.62
CA THR A 186 10.55 29.76 10.28
C THR A 186 11.90 29.87 9.59
N LEU A 187 12.52 28.73 9.25
CA LEU A 187 13.79 28.70 8.51
C LEU A 187 13.64 29.34 7.13
N MET A 188 12.58 28.99 6.40
CA MET A 188 12.26 29.61 5.11
C MET A 188 12.11 31.14 5.25
N GLY A 189 11.40 31.62 6.27
CA GLY A 189 11.23 33.03 6.55
C GLY A 189 12.56 33.75 6.82
N LYS A 190 13.46 33.14 7.61
CA LYS A 190 14.81 33.67 7.87
C LYS A 190 15.63 33.78 6.58
N MET A 191 15.70 32.70 5.79
CA MET A 191 16.44 32.66 4.53
C MET A 191 15.94 33.70 3.51
N LEU A 192 14.64 33.98 3.48
CA LEU A 192 14.04 34.99 2.59
C LEU A 192 14.24 36.43 3.09
N ASN A 193 14.24 36.65 4.42
CA ASN A 193 14.36 38.00 4.99
C ASN A 193 15.82 38.45 5.17
N GLU A 194 16.76 37.54 5.44
CA GLU A 194 18.20 37.85 5.43
C GLU A 194 18.66 38.35 4.04
N ASN A 195 17.97 37.96 2.98
CA ASN A 195 18.22 38.44 1.61
C ASN A 195 17.66 39.84 1.29
N LYS A 196 16.90 40.49 2.19
CA LYS A 196 16.24 41.79 1.88
C LYS A 196 17.12 43.03 2.13
N GLY A 197 18.28 42.89 2.77
CA GLY A 197 19.16 44.02 3.12
C GLY A 197 20.59 43.93 2.56
N LEU A 198 20.96 42.84 1.91
CA LEU A 198 22.30 42.58 1.44
C LEU A 198 22.29 42.58 -0.09
N LYS A 199 23.19 43.36 -0.70
CA LYS A 199 23.68 43.07 -2.08
C LYS A 199 24.03 41.58 -2.14
N PRO A 200 23.96 40.89 -3.30
CA PRO A 200 24.32 39.48 -3.38
C PRO A 200 25.70 39.28 -2.78
N GLN A 201 25.73 38.90 -1.52
CA GLN A 201 26.91 38.68 -0.74
C GLN A 201 26.90 37.17 -0.65
N ASP A 202 27.83 36.59 -1.39
CA ASP A 202 27.97 35.17 -1.54
C ASP A 202 27.83 34.49 -0.17
N GLN A 203 27.16 33.34 -0.16
CA GLN A 203 27.12 32.40 0.97
C GLN A 203 28.51 31.89 1.37
N SER A 204 29.59 32.57 0.99
CA SER A 204 30.90 32.42 1.59
C SER A 204 30.99 33.30 2.83
N GLY A 205 30.27 32.91 3.89
CA GLY A 205 30.75 33.25 5.22
C GLY A 205 32.15 32.70 5.36
N THR A 206 33.12 33.52 5.75
CA THR A 206 34.44 33.04 6.15
C THR A 206 34.22 32.15 7.37
N MET A 207 34.09 30.84 7.14
CA MET A 207 34.20 29.87 8.22
C MET A 207 35.52 30.17 8.92
N LYS A 208 35.52 30.26 10.24
CA LYS A 208 36.72 30.49 11.04
C LYS A 208 37.69 29.33 10.74
N GLY A 209 38.55 29.51 9.74
CA GLY A 209 39.41 28.47 9.15
C GLY A 209 39.31 28.36 7.61
N PHE A 210 40.29 28.96 6.90
CA PHE A 210 40.91 28.62 5.60
C PHE A 210 40.12 27.98 4.44
N THR A 211 38.79 27.87 4.48
CA THR A 211 38.01 27.14 3.46
C THR A 211 36.91 28.03 2.91
N ARG A 212 36.90 28.22 1.58
CA ARG A 212 35.86 28.94 0.83
C ARG A 212 35.19 27.99 -0.17
N GLN A 213 33.87 28.10 -0.27
CA GLN A 213 33.05 27.40 -1.25
C GLN A 213 32.10 28.41 -1.90
N GLY A 214 31.86 28.24 -3.19
CA GLY A 214 31.06 29.15 -3.98
C GLY A 214 31.22 28.84 -5.46
N TYR A 215 30.50 29.58 -6.29
CA TYR A 215 30.51 29.41 -7.73
C TYR A 215 31.51 30.37 -8.37
N LEU A 216 32.34 29.84 -9.28
CA LEU A 216 33.28 30.61 -10.10
C LEU A 216 33.06 30.26 -11.56
N TYR A 217 33.18 31.25 -12.45
CA TYR A 217 33.18 31.02 -13.88
C TYR A 217 34.58 30.65 -14.35
N LEU A 218 34.77 29.45 -14.88
CA LEU A 218 36.04 29.07 -15.51
C LEU A 218 36.10 29.65 -16.94
N MET A 219 37.09 30.49 -17.22
CA MET A 219 37.38 30.95 -18.58
C MET A 219 38.20 29.91 -19.33
N GLU A 220 37.52 29.01 -20.02
CA GLU A 220 38.16 28.13 -21.00
C GLU A 220 38.29 28.85 -22.35
N LYS A 221 39.46 28.74 -23.00
CA LYS A 221 39.58 29.01 -24.44
C LYS A 221 39.01 27.81 -25.21
N LYS A 222 37.69 27.66 -25.23
CA LYS A 222 37.03 26.69 -26.12
C LYS A 222 36.65 27.38 -27.43
N THR A 223 37.06 26.78 -28.54
CA THR A 223 36.48 27.06 -29.85
C THR A 223 35.01 26.62 -29.81
N LEU A 224 34.10 27.60 -29.86
CA LEU A 224 32.67 27.43 -30.11
C LEU A 224 31.84 26.72 -29.00
N GLY A 225 31.23 27.51 -28.12
CA GLY A 225 29.75 27.60 -28.07
C GLY A 225 28.88 26.56 -27.34
N THR A 226 29.33 25.79 -26.34
CA THR A 226 28.42 24.98 -25.50
C THR A 226 28.83 24.95 -24.02
N THR A 227 28.04 25.58 -23.15
CA THR A 227 28.14 25.46 -21.69
C THR A 227 27.45 24.17 -21.23
N SER A 228 28.20 23.22 -20.67
CA SER A 228 27.70 21.96 -20.14
C SER A 228 28.03 21.87 -18.64
N TRP A 229 27.05 21.46 -17.82
CA TRP A 229 27.27 21.15 -16.41
C TRP A 229 28.17 19.91 -16.29
N THR A 230 29.38 20.06 -15.74
CA THR A 230 30.31 18.95 -15.51
C THR A 230 30.35 18.58 -14.03
N ASN A 231 30.68 17.32 -13.74
CA ASN A 231 30.89 16.85 -12.38
C ASN A 231 31.99 17.67 -11.67
N PRO A 232 31.87 17.90 -10.34
CA PRO A 232 32.87 18.65 -9.59
C PRO A 232 34.23 17.94 -9.60
N GLU A 233 35.27 18.61 -10.11
CA GLU A 233 36.64 18.11 -10.11
C GLU A 233 37.42 18.59 -8.87
N LYS A 234 38.31 17.75 -8.32
CA LYS A 234 39.19 18.11 -7.21
C LYS A 234 40.58 18.44 -7.73
N TYR A 235 41.15 19.55 -7.28
CA TYR A 235 42.49 19.99 -7.68
C TYR A 235 43.34 20.37 -6.46
N THR A 236 44.63 20.04 -6.50
CA THR A 236 45.62 20.56 -5.55
C THR A 236 46.29 21.78 -6.16
N LEU A 237 46.15 22.95 -5.53
CA LEU A 237 46.66 24.19 -6.13
C LEU A 237 48.17 24.35 -5.93
N GLU A 238 48.84 24.90 -6.95
CA GLU A 238 50.25 25.29 -6.94
C GLU A 238 50.40 26.79 -6.67
N THR A 239 49.70 27.63 -7.42
CA THR A 239 49.72 29.09 -7.23
C THR A 239 48.34 29.69 -7.52
N CYS A 240 48.04 30.81 -6.87
CA CYS A 240 46.87 31.62 -7.16
C CYS A 240 47.30 33.09 -7.26
N VAL A 241 47.15 33.69 -8.44
CA VAL A 241 47.71 35.01 -8.72
C VAL A 241 46.64 35.92 -9.30
N ARG A 242 46.53 37.13 -8.75
CA ARG A 242 45.72 38.19 -9.35
C ARG A 242 46.32 38.56 -10.71
N ARG A 243 45.53 38.43 -11.77
CA ARG A 243 45.90 38.93 -13.10
C ARG A 243 45.76 40.46 -13.13
N ALA A 244 46.77 41.15 -13.66
CA ALA A 244 46.76 42.61 -13.75
C ALA A 244 45.73 43.06 -14.81
N SER A 245 44.92 44.09 -14.46
CA SER A 245 43.70 44.48 -15.21
C SER A 245 43.96 44.94 -16.65
N ASP A 246 45.21 45.25 -16.97
CA ASP A 246 45.76 45.70 -18.24
C ASP A 246 45.97 44.55 -19.26
N THR A 247 45.71 43.29 -18.88
CA THR A 247 45.93 42.11 -19.74
C THR A 247 44.67 41.38 -20.21
N ILE A 248 43.46 41.81 -19.79
CA ILE A 248 42.16 41.22 -20.20
C ILE A 248 41.01 42.24 -20.10
N GLU A 249 40.05 42.23 -21.03
CA GLU A 249 38.88 43.14 -21.05
C GLU A 249 37.80 42.85 -19.98
N LYS A 250 37.96 41.77 -19.20
CA LYS A 250 36.97 41.29 -18.22
C LYS A 250 37.38 41.60 -16.78
N ARG A 251 36.41 42.01 -15.95
CA ARG A 251 36.62 42.38 -14.54
C ARG A 251 36.62 41.15 -13.62
N PHE A 252 37.34 41.24 -12.50
CA PHE A 252 37.35 40.29 -11.38
C PHE A 252 37.92 38.89 -11.68
N CYS A 253 38.86 38.79 -12.62
CA CYS A 253 39.54 37.53 -12.92
C CYS A 253 40.79 37.29 -12.06
N PHE A 254 41.13 36.02 -11.83
CA PHE A 254 42.38 35.56 -11.23
C PHE A 254 42.80 34.21 -11.82
N ASP A 255 44.09 33.90 -11.75
CA ASP A 255 44.65 32.67 -12.31
C ASP A 255 44.99 31.68 -11.21
N VAL A 256 44.66 30.42 -11.47
CA VAL A 256 44.98 29.29 -10.61
C VAL A 256 45.82 28.30 -11.40
N THR A 257 46.98 27.96 -10.85
CA THR A 257 47.82 26.86 -11.33
C THR A 257 47.63 25.66 -10.42
N VAL A 258 47.54 24.47 -10.99
CA VAL A 258 47.31 23.21 -10.26
C VAL A 258 48.59 22.39 -10.27
N LYS A 259 48.96 21.81 -9.12
CA LYS A 259 50.00 20.77 -9.05
C LYS A 259 49.48 19.55 -9.79
N GLU A 260 50.26 19.02 -10.74
CA GLU A 260 49.94 17.87 -11.61
C GLU A 260 48.87 16.93 -11.02
N LYS A 261 47.82 16.68 -11.82
CA LYS A 261 46.69 15.80 -11.50
C LYS A 261 47.27 14.45 -11.05
N HIS A 262 47.24 14.14 -9.75
CA HIS A 262 47.37 12.74 -9.33
C HIS A 262 46.14 12.05 -9.90
N GLY A 263 46.31 11.37 -11.04
CA GLY A 263 45.26 10.56 -11.60
C GLY A 263 44.74 9.64 -10.51
N ASP A 264 43.42 9.61 -10.35
CA ASP A 264 42.75 8.56 -9.59
C ASP A 264 43.27 7.22 -10.13
N GLN A 265 44.21 6.60 -9.42
CA GLN A 265 44.47 5.18 -9.59
C GLN A 265 43.31 4.46 -8.93
N THR A 266 42.19 4.36 -9.66
CA THR A 266 41.19 3.34 -9.39
C THR A 266 41.88 1.99 -9.56
N PHE A 267 42.27 1.38 -8.45
CA PHE A 267 42.80 0.03 -8.40
C PHE A 267 41.64 -0.94 -8.65
N SER A 268 41.37 -1.26 -9.91
CA SER A 268 40.54 -2.40 -10.29
C SER A 268 41.35 -3.68 -10.09
N MET A 269 40.96 -4.49 -9.10
CA MET A 269 41.50 -5.83 -8.86
C MET A 269 41.04 -6.72 -10.03
N GLY A 270 41.98 -7.22 -10.83
CA GLY A 270 41.73 -8.09 -11.97
C GLY A 270 43.00 -8.85 -12.34
N ASP A 271 42.87 -10.17 -12.38
CA ASP A 271 43.94 -11.17 -12.45
C ASP A 271 44.81 -11.14 -13.72
N GLY A 272 46.06 -11.59 -13.57
CA GLY A 272 46.65 -12.50 -14.56
C GLY A 272 47.81 -11.99 -15.44
N ALA A 273 48.97 -12.60 -15.18
CA ALA A 273 50.01 -12.99 -16.14
C ALA A 273 51.01 -11.94 -16.67
N ALA A 274 52.25 -12.11 -16.22
CA ALA A 274 53.46 -11.53 -16.79
C ALA A 274 53.86 -12.23 -18.10
N THR A 275 54.20 -11.45 -19.14
CA THR A 275 55.19 -11.84 -20.16
C THR A 275 55.76 -10.61 -20.87
N PHE A 276 57.09 -10.45 -20.84
CA PHE A 276 57.93 -9.71 -21.81
C PHE A 276 58.82 -10.77 -22.49
N PRO A 277 59.24 -10.66 -23.78
CA PRO A 277 60.15 -9.61 -24.29
C PRO A 277 59.90 -9.24 -25.79
N GLY A 278 60.56 -8.30 -26.47
CA GLY A 278 61.68 -7.42 -26.17
C GLY A 278 62.06 -6.54 -27.38
N ASN A 279 62.95 -5.58 -27.12
CA ASN A 279 63.77 -4.75 -28.03
C ASN A 279 62.98 -3.69 -28.84
N ILE A 280 63.19 -2.39 -28.57
CA ILE A 280 64.24 -1.58 -29.23
C ILE A 280 64.58 -0.34 -28.36
N LEU A 281 65.89 -0.16 -28.11
CA LEU A 281 66.61 1.05 -27.70
C LEU A 281 65.98 2.01 -26.66
N LYS A 282 66.37 1.85 -25.39
CA LYS A 282 66.36 2.95 -24.42
C LYS A 282 67.64 3.78 -24.57
N SER A 283 67.55 4.93 -25.23
CA SER A 283 68.56 5.98 -25.09
C SER A 283 68.31 6.77 -23.78
N PRO A 284 69.30 6.97 -22.89
CA PRO A 284 69.13 7.68 -21.60
C PRO A 284 68.85 9.19 -21.68
N LEU A 285 68.60 9.75 -22.87
CA LEU A 285 68.55 11.19 -23.11
C LEU A 285 67.17 11.68 -23.58
N ARG A 286 66.11 11.28 -22.87
CA ARG A 286 64.80 11.96 -22.91
C ARG A 286 64.14 12.06 -21.54
N TYR A 287 64.96 12.11 -20.49
CA TYR A 287 64.59 12.65 -19.17
C TYR A 287 64.81 14.17 -19.13
N GLN A 288 64.51 14.84 -20.24
CA GLN A 288 64.45 16.30 -20.32
C GLN A 288 63.13 16.67 -20.98
N GLN A 289 62.38 17.51 -20.26
CA GLN A 289 61.33 18.36 -20.80
C GLN A 289 60.00 17.70 -21.14
N GLN A 290 59.32 17.15 -20.11
CA GLN A 290 57.87 17.26 -20.05
C GLN A 290 57.41 17.40 -18.59
N ARG A 291 57.90 18.45 -17.92
CA ARG A 291 56.99 19.17 -17.02
C ARG A 291 55.97 19.81 -17.95
N GLU A 292 54.84 19.16 -18.16
CA GLU A 292 53.67 19.88 -18.66
C GLU A 292 53.44 21.00 -17.65
N ARG A 293 53.88 22.22 -17.98
CA ARG A 293 53.47 23.40 -17.23
C ARG A 293 51.96 23.41 -17.33
N THR A 294 51.28 23.04 -16.24
CA THR A 294 49.85 23.20 -16.09
C THR A 294 49.54 24.65 -16.46
N MET A 295 48.85 24.83 -17.59
CA MET A 295 48.49 26.16 -18.05
C MET A 295 47.61 26.81 -16.99
N PRO A 296 47.84 28.08 -16.62
CA PRO A 296 47.04 28.75 -15.61
C PRO A 296 45.58 28.79 -16.08
N MET A 297 44.69 28.25 -15.24
CA MET A 297 43.25 28.33 -15.44
C MET A 297 42.77 29.69 -14.94
N THR A 298 42.05 30.43 -15.77
CA THR A 298 41.51 31.74 -15.38
C THR A 298 40.09 31.59 -14.87
N PHE A 299 39.84 32.02 -13.64
CA PHE A 299 38.51 32.07 -13.06
C PHE A 299 38.02 33.51 -12.98
N GLN A 300 36.72 33.71 -13.17
CA GLN A 300 36.03 34.99 -13.00
C GLN A 300 35.09 34.89 -11.80
N ALA A 301 35.31 35.78 -10.83
CA ALA A 301 34.45 35.98 -9.67
C ALA A 301 33.25 36.88 -10.00
N LEU A 302 32.22 36.84 -9.17
CA LEU A 302 30.99 37.62 -9.37
C LEU A 302 31.17 39.12 -9.05
N SER A 303 32.14 39.45 -8.19
CA SER A 303 32.48 40.83 -7.80
C SER A 303 33.97 40.99 -7.44
N ASP A 304 34.46 42.23 -7.29
CA ASP A 304 35.85 42.47 -6.84
C ASP A 304 36.09 41.96 -5.42
N ASP A 305 35.07 42.10 -4.55
CA ASP A 305 35.11 41.64 -3.17
C ASP A 305 35.11 40.11 -3.12
N ASP A 306 34.25 39.45 -3.91
CA ASP A 306 34.24 37.99 -4.08
C ASP A 306 35.62 37.48 -4.54
N ARG A 307 36.21 38.12 -5.55
CA ARG A 307 37.59 37.81 -5.99
C ARG A 307 38.60 37.94 -4.85
N ARG A 308 38.58 39.05 -4.11
CA ARG A 308 39.53 39.29 -3.01
C ARG A 308 39.43 38.21 -1.95
N MET A 309 38.22 37.81 -1.59
CA MET A 309 38.03 36.77 -0.59
C MET A 309 38.40 35.37 -1.10
N TRP A 310 38.23 35.06 -2.40
CA TRP A 310 38.81 33.85 -3.00
C TRP A 310 40.34 33.86 -2.90
N LEU A 311 40.98 34.98 -3.25
CA LEU A 311 42.43 35.13 -3.13
C LEU A 311 42.92 35.02 -1.67
N ASP A 312 42.18 35.59 -0.72
CA ASP A 312 42.46 35.54 0.72
C ASP A 312 42.31 34.12 1.30
N ALA A 313 41.28 33.38 0.90
CA ALA A 313 41.13 31.96 1.24
C ALA A 313 42.24 31.08 0.64
N MET A 314 42.90 31.55 -0.41
CA MET A 314 44.09 30.95 -1.02
C MET A 314 45.40 31.60 -0.53
N ASP A 315 45.33 32.35 0.58
CA ASP A 315 46.42 32.94 1.38
C ASP A 315 47.31 33.98 0.67
N GLY A 316 47.02 34.36 -0.57
CA GLY A 316 47.80 35.33 -1.34
C GLY A 316 49.33 35.08 -1.41
N LYS A 317 49.82 33.91 -0.98
CA LYS A 317 51.23 33.49 -0.82
C LYS A 317 51.34 31.96 -0.98
N GLU A 318 52.55 31.47 -1.31
CA GLU A 318 52.82 30.07 -1.74
C GLU A 318 52.21 29.00 -0.80
N PRO A 319 51.42 28.03 -1.33
CA PRO A 319 50.67 27.09 -0.50
C PRO A 319 51.56 25.97 0.06
N VAL A 320 51.75 25.99 1.38
CA VAL A 320 52.23 24.81 2.12
C VAL A 320 51.02 23.91 2.42
N ARG A 321 50.66 23.07 1.43
CA ARG A 321 49.72 21.93 1.52
C ARG A 321 48.31 22.26 2.03
N LEU A 322 47.49 22.91 1.20
CA LEU A 322 46.03 22.97 1.38
C LEU A 322 45.33 22.20 0.24
N PHE A 323 44.44 21.28 0.59
CA PHE A 323 43.55 20.60 -0.36
C PHE A 323 42.28 21.46 -0.53
N LEU A 324 42.04 22.00 -1.73
CA LEU A 324 40.88 22.82 -2.02
C LEU A 324 39.83 22.04 -2.83
N TYR A 325 38.56 22.28 -2.51
CA TYR A 325 37.42 21.75 -3.23
C TYR A 325 36.84 22.90 -4.08
N ILE A 326 37.04 22.87 -5.40
CA ILE A 326 36.51 23.87 -6.32
C ILE A 326 35.38 23.23 -7.12
N CYS A 327 34.15 23.71 -6.96
CA CYS A 327 33.06 23.38 -7.88
C CYS A 327 33.09 24.36 -9.05
N ILE A 328 33.35 23.86 -10.25
CA ILE A 328 33.46 24.68 -11.47
C ILE A 328 32.08 24.81 -12.12
N LEU A 329 31.66 26.05 -12.37
CA LEU A 329 30.62 26.38 -13.35
C LEU A 329 31.32 26.86 -14.63
N ILE A 330 30.96 26.27 -15.76
CA ILE A 330 31.43 26.70 -17.09
C ILE A 330 30.38 27.61 -17.71
#